data_AF-E4XWX9-F1
#
_entry.id   AF-E4XWX9-F1
#
_cell.length_a   1.000
_cell.length_b   1.000
_cell.length_c   1.000
_cell.angle_alpha   90.00
_cell.angle_beta   90.00
_cell.angle_gamma   90.00
#
_symmetry.space_group_name_H-M   'P 1'
#
loop_
_entity.id
_entity.type
_entity.pdbx_description
1 polymer ?
#
loop_
_entity_poly.entity_id
_entity_poly.type
_entity_poly.pdbx_seq_one_letter_code
_entity_poly.pdbx_strand_id
1 'polypeptide(L)'
;MKTNRKGQIELAKTAKSFGIILSTLGRQGNPKILENVISLIEKQGKDHFTILMAEIFPDKLALFEDIDCWIQIACPRLSIDWGLGFEKPLLTPFEAAVALQEAEWQKEVYPMDFYSYKTLGNWTNNHKDNNPNHPEHREERRRLRREHLKIKS
;
A
#
# COMPACT_ATOMS: atom_id res chain seq x y z
N MET A 1 -14.37 6.18 -12.84
CA MET A 1 -13.23 5.70 -12.02
C MET A 1 -13.02 6.56 -10.75
N LYS A 2 -12.52 7.80 -10.84
CA LYS A 2 -12.16 8.60 -9.65
C LYS A 2 -13.28 8.79 -8.62
N THR A 3 -14.50 9.10 -9.08
CA THR A 3 -15.66 9.26 -8.20
C THR A 3 -15.95 7.98 -7.41
N ASN A 4 -15.89 6.82 -8.09
CA ASN A 4 -16.11 5.52 -7.46
C ASN A 4 -15.02 5.24 -6.42
N ARG A 5 -13.73 5.46 -6.76
CA ARG A 5 -12.62 5.27 -5.83
C ARG A 5 -12.72 6.18 -4.60
N LYS A 6 -13.06 7.46 -4.82
CA LYS A 6 -13.31 8.38 -3.71
C LYS A 6 -14.46 7.89 -2.82
N GLY A 7 -15.56 7.41 -3.40
CA GLY A 7 -16.67 6.83 -2.63
C GLY A 7 -16.24 5.65 -1.76
N GLN A 8 -15.40 4.74 -2.29
CA GLN A 8 -14.85 3.61 -1.54
C GLN A 8 -13.94 4.06 -0.38
N ILE A 9 -13.15 5.13 -0.58
CA ILE A 9 -12.34 5.73 0.49
C ILE A 9 -13.21 6.34 1.58
N GLU A 10 -14.28 7.07 1.22
CA GLU A 10 -15.18 7.65 2.21
C GLU A 10 -15.89 6.57 3.06
N LEU A 11 -16.29 5.44 2.44
CA LEU A 11 -16.81 4.28 3.19
C LEU A 11 -15.75 3.69 4.14
N ALA A 12 -14.50 3.60 3.70
CA ALA A 12 -13.42 3.07 4.52
C ALA A 12 -13.05 3.95 5.72
N LYS A 13 -13.32 5.27 5.69
CA LYS A 13 -13.06 6.15 6.85
C LYS A 13 -13.87 5.73 8.08
N THR A 14 -15.07 5.18 7.86
CA THR A 14 -15.97 4.71 8.94
C THR A 14 -15.72 3.25 9.35
N ALA A 15 -14.86 2.52 8.64
CA ALA A 15 -14.53 1.13 8.95
C ALA A 15 -13.86 1.01 10.33
N LYS A 16 -14.19 -0.04 11.08
CA LYS A 16 -13.60 -0.36 12.38
C LYS A 16 -12.56 -1.47 12.27
N SER A 17 -12.80 -2.42 11.37
CA SER A 17 -11.94 -3.59 11.14
C SER A 17 -11.41 -3.62 9.70
N PHE A 18 -10.09 -3.80 9.55
CA PHE A 18 -9.40 -3.83 8.27
C PHE A 18 -8.78 -5.19 7.96
N GLY A 19 -9.10 -5.75 6.79
CA GLY A 19 -8.40 -6.90 6.25
C GLY A 19 -7.25 -6.46 5.35
N ILE A 20 -6.04 -6.95 5.59
CA ILE A 20 -4.85 -6.64 4.78
C ILE A 20 -4.44 -7.87 4.00
N ILE A 21 -4.39 -7.76 2.68
CA ILE A 21 -4.02 -8.85 1.79
C ILE A 21 -2.59 -8.61 1.29
N LEU A 22 -1.68 -9.49 1.67
CA LEU A 22 -0.32 -9.52 1.10
C LEU A 22 -0.28 -10.56 -0.03
N SER A 23 -0.04 -10.11 -1.27
CA SER A 23 0.05 -11.03 -2.39
C SER A 23 1.30 -11.90 -2.33
N THR A 24 1.12 -13.20 -2.56
CA THR A 24 2.21 -14.19 -2.70
C THR A 24 2.51 -14.52 -4.16
N LEU A 25 1.76 -13.93 -5.11
CA LEU A 25 1.96 -14.17 -6.53
C LEU A 25 3.10 -13.33 -7.08
N GLY A 26 4.18 -14.00 -7.50
CA GLY A 26 5.34 -13.36 -8.10
C GLY A 26 6.00 -12.35 -7.15
N ARG A 27 6.26 -11.14 -7.65
CA ARG A 27 6.86 -10.03 -6.87
C ARG A 27 5.86 -8.90 -6.61
N GLN A 28 4.58 -9.24 -6.46
CA GLN A 28 3.52 -8.24 -6.29
C GLN A 28 3.41 -7.74 -4.85
N GLY A 29 3.52 -8.64 -3.87
CA GLY A 29 3.50 -8.29 -2.46
C GLY A 29 4.79 -7.64 -1.98
N ASN A 30 4.67 -6.83 -0.94
CA ASN A 30 5.79 -6.16 -0.29
C ASN A 30 5.57 -6.10 1.23
N PRO A 31 6.35 -6.88 2.01
CA PRO A 31 6.24 -6.89 3.47
C PRO A 31 6.47 -5.53 4.12
N LYS A 32 7.27 -4.66 3.52
CA LYS A 32 7.51 -3.33 4.09
C LYS A 32 6.30 -2.40 3.96
N ILE A 33 5.57 -2.51 2.84
CA ILE A 33 4.27 -1.83 2.70
C ILE A 33 3.27 -2.39 3.73
N LEU A 34 3.28 -3.70 3.99
CA LEU A 34 2.43 -4.32 5.00
C LEU A 34 2.70 -3.73 6.39
N GLU A 35 3.98 -3.65 6.80
CA GLU A 35 4.36 -3.00 8.06
C GLU A 35 3.86 -1.56 8.15
N ASN A 36 4.01 -0.77 7.07
CA ASN A 36 3.54 0.60 7.03
C ASN A 36 2.02 0.68 7.19
N VAL A 37 1.27 -0.16 6.47
CA VAL A 37 -0.21 -0.19 6.54
C VAL A 37 -0.68 -0.60 7.92
N ILE A 38 -0.09 -1.63 8.54
CA ILE A 38 -0.41 -2.05 9.91
C ILE A 38 -0.20 -0.87 10.86
N SER A 39 0.96 -0.21 10.79
CA SER A 39 1.28 0.94 11.62
C SER A 39 0.26 2.09 11.48
N LEU A 40 -0.24 2.35 10.27
CA LEU A 40 -1.29 3.36 10.05
C LEU A 40 -2.62 2.97 10.69
N ILE A 41 -3.02 1.70 10.60
CA ILE A 41 -4.28 1.23 11.18
C ILE A 41 -4.20 1.27 12.71
N GLU A 42 -3.09 0.81 13.29
CA GLU A 42 -2.83 0.82 14.74
C GLU A 42 -2.78 2.24 15.29
N LYS A 43 -2.14 3.18 14.57
CA LYS A 43 -2.12 4.62 14.94
C LYS A 43 -3.52 5.22 15.03
N GLN A 44 -4.48 4.70 14.26
CA GLN A 44 -5.88 5.11 14.29
C GLN A 44 -6.72 4.33 15.32
N GLY A 45 -6.12 3.41 16.07
CA GLY A 45 -6.81 2.60 17.09
C GLY A 45 -7.87 1.66 16.51
N LYS A 46 -7.62 1.13 15.31
CA LYS A 46 -8.56 0.24 14.59
C LYS A 46 -8.04 -1.20 14.54
N ASP A 47 -8.96 -2.14 14.41
CA ASP A 47 -8.62 -3.56 14.34
C ASP A 47 -8.12 -3.93 12.95
N HIS A 48 -7.21 -4.91 12.89
CA HIS A 48 -6.71 -5.42 11.62
C HIS A 48 -6.46 -6.92 11.63
N PHE A 49 -6.56 -7.53 10.46
CA PHE A 49 -6.23 -8.92 10.21
C PHE A 49 -5.44 -9.03 8.91
N THR A 50 -4.36 -9.81 8.90
CA THR A 50 -3.54 -10.00 7.69
C THR A 50 -3.72 -11.40 7.12
N ILE A 51 -3.93 -11.48 5.80
CA ILE A 51 -3.99 -12.74 5.05
C ILE A 51 -3.00 -12.72 3.88
N LEU A 52 -2.40 -13.88 3.61
CA LEU A 52 -1.53 -14.10 2.47
C LEU A 52 -2.30 -14.85 1.39
N MET A 53 -2.35 -14.33 0.17
CA MET A 53 -3.11 -14.93 -0.93
C MET A 53 -2.36 -14.78 -2.27
N ALA A 54 -2.43 -15.80 -3.13
CA ALA A 54 -1.88 -15.67 -4.48
C ALA A 54 -2.84 -14.94 -5.42
N GLU A 55 -4.13 -15.21 -5.28
CA GLU A 55 -5.19 -14.64 -6.12
C GLU A 55 -6.33 -14.12 -5.24
N ILE A 56 -6.83 -12.93 -5.59
CA ILE A 56 -7.86 -12.21 -4.83
C ILE A 56 -9.18 -12.30 -5.60
N PHE A 57 -10.19 -12.90 -4.98
CA PHE A 57 -11.52 -13.09 -5.58
C PHE A 57 -12.61 -12.57 -4.63
N PRO A 58 -13.68 -11.94 -5.15
CA PRO A 58 -14.80 -11.45 -4.33
C PRO A 58 -15.36 -12.51 -3.38
N ASP A 59 -15.66 -13.70 -3.90
CA ASP A 59 -16.29 -14.79 -3.12
C ASP A 59 -15.41 -15.25 -1.94
N LYS A 60 -14.08 -15.20 -2.08
CA LYS A 60 -13.17 -15.57 -0.98
C LYS A 60 -13.16 -14.51 0.12
N LEU A 61 -13.21 -13.23 -0.25
CA LEU A 61 -13.21 -12.13 0.72
C LEU A 61 -14.56 -11.98 1.42
N ALA A 62 -15.66 -12.34 0.74
CA ALA A 62 -17.00 -12.34 1.31
C ALA A 62 -17.17 -13.32 2.49
N LEU A 63 -16.30 -14.34 2.61
CA LEU A 63 -16.29 -15.28 3.74
C LEU A 63 -15.87 -14.65 5.07
N PHE A 64 -15.30 -13.44 5.06
CA PHE A 64 -14.85 -12.73 6.27
C PHE A 64 -15.84 -11.63 6.62
N GLU A 65 -16.89 -11.99 7.34
CA GLU A 65 -18.01 -11.09 7.67
C GLU A 65 -17.60 -9.95 8.62
N ASP A 66 -16.58 -10.17 9.46
CA ASP A 66 -16.08 -9.20 10.46
C ASP A 66 -15.12 -8.14 9.88
N ILE A 67 -14.92 -8.11 8.56
CA ILE A 67 -14.06 -7.14 7.89
C ILE A 67 -14.92 -6.06 7.21
N ASP A 68 -14.70 -4.80 7.61
CA ASP A 68 -15.41 -3.66 7.05
C ASP A 68 -14.76 -3.16 5.74
N CYS A 69 -13.43 -3.28 5.64
CA CYS A 69 -12.66 -2.77 4.52
C CYS A 69 -11.42 -3.63 4.25
N TRP A 70 -11.12 -3.88 2.98
CA TRP A 70 -9.92 -4.58 2.53
C TRP A 70 -8.88 -3.62 1.98
N ILE A 71 -7.61 -3.90 2.26
CA ILE A 71 -6.45 -3.25 1.67
C ILE A 71 -5.63 -4.33 0.98
N GLN A 72 -5.39 -4.19 -0.32
CA GLN A 72 -4.54 -5.14 -1.06
C GLN A 72 -3.16 -4.56 -1.33
N ILE A 73 -2.14 -5.35 -1.01
CA ILE A 73 -0.74 -5.12 -1.35
C ILE A 73 -0.39 -6.15 -2.43
N ALA A 74 -0.88 -5.87 -3.63
CA ALA A 74 -0.79 -6.71 -4.82
C ALA A 74 -0.77 -5.85 -6.09
N CYS A 75 -1.29 -6.36 -7.21
CA CYS A 75 -1.50 -5.56 -8.42
C CYS A 75 -2.54 -4.44 -8.15
N PRO A 76 -2.17 -3.15 -8.26
CA PRO A 76 -3.05 -2.03 -7.92
C PRO A 76 -4.31 -1.96 -8.78
N ARG A 77 -4.27 -2.57 -9.98
CA ARG A 77 -5.42 -2.65 -10.88
C ARG A 77 -6.61 -3.39 -10.25
N LEU A 78 -6.38 -4.33 -9.31
CA LEU A 78 -7.45 -5.04 -8.58
C LEU A 78 -8.46 -4.09 -7.95
N SER A 79 -7.97 -3.08 -7.22
CA SER A 79 -8.83 -2.05 -6.62
C SER A 79 -9.39 -1.07 -7.66
N ILE A 80 -8.58 -0.68 -8.65
CA ILE A 80 -8.89 0.42 -9.56
C ILE A 80 -9.91 0.01 -10.62
N ASP A 81 -9.68 -1.14 -11.27
CA ASP A 81 -10.46 -1.63 -12.39
C ASP A 81 -11.60 -2.56 -11.92
N TRP A 82 -11.34 -3.40 -10.89
CA TRP A 82 -12.27 -4.45 -10.45
C TRP A 82 -12.81 -4.26 -9.03
N GLY A 83 -12.42 -3.19 -8.33
CA GLY A 83 -12.72 -3.02 -6.91
C GLY A 83 -14.22 -2.88 -6.57
N LEU A 84 -15.08 -2.58 -7.55
CA LEU A 84 -16.54 -2.53 -7.37
C LEU A 84 -17.20 -3.92 -7.41
N GLY A 85 -16.48 -4.96 -7.82
CA GLY A 85 -16.97 -6.34 -7.78
C GLY A 85 -16.92 -6.97 -6.39
N PHE A 86 -16.38 -6.26 -5.40
CA PHE A 86 -16.28 -6.71 -4.01
C PHE A 86 -17.41 -6.10 -3.18
N GLU A 87 -17.96 -6.89 -2.26
CA GLU A 87 -19.02 -6.43 -1.37
C GLU A 87 -18.54 -5.31 -0.42
N LYS A 88 -17.33 -5.50 0.13
CA LYS A 88 -16.65 -4.52 0.99
C LYS A 88 -15.61 -3.74 0.18
N PRO A 89 -15.29 -2.48 0.54
CA PRO A 89 -14.28 -1.70 -0.16
C PRO A 89 -12.94 -2.42 -0.27
N LEU A 90 -12.40 -2.50 -1.49
CA LEU A 90 -11.05 -2.98 -1.75
C LEU A 90 -10.15 -1.81 -2.14
N LEU A 91 -9.25 -1.42 -1.25
CA LEU A 91 -8.35 -0.27 -1.39
C LEU A 91 -6.95 -0.66 -1.85
N THR A 92 -6.31 0.24 -2.60
CA THR A 92 -4.85 0.25 -2.75
C THR A 92 -4.18 0.81 -1.47
N PRO A 93 -2.86 0.63 -1.28
CA PRO A 93 -2.18 1.19 -0.12
C PRO A 93 -2.19 2.73 -0.09
N PHE A 94 -2.19 3.40 -1.25
CA PHE A 94 -2.39 4.85 -1.32
C PHE A 94 -3.75 5.26 -0.76
N GLU A 95 -4.81 4.59 -1.20
CA GLU A 95 -6.18 4.91 -0.79
C GLU A 95 -6.40 4.61 0.69
N ALA A 96 -5.74 3.57 1.22
CA ALA A 96 -5.70 3.30 2.65
C ALA A 96 -5.03 4.44 3.43
N ALA A 97 -3.89 4.96 2.95
CA ALA A 97 -3.24 6.12 3.55
C ALA A 97 -4.14 7.37 3.55
N VAL A 98 -4.95 7.56 2.50
CA VAL A 98 -5.95 8.65 2.46
C VAL A 98 -7.11 8.39 3.44
N ALA A 99 -7.64 7.17 3.49
CA ALA A 99 -8.73 6.81 4.39
C ALA A 99 -8.32 6.94 5.86
N LEU A 100 -7.06 6.61 6.17
CA LEU A 100 -6.46 6.68 7.50
C LEU A 100 -5.78 8.03 7.78
N GLN A 101 -6.10 9.07 7.01
CA GLN A 101 -5.67 10.47 7.23
C GLN A 101 -4.14 10.71 7.24
N GLU A 102 -3.36 9.83 6.62
CA GLU A 102 -1.92 9.99 6.45
C GLU A 102 -1.56 10.71 5.14
N ALA A 103 -2.46 10.66 4.14
CA ALA A 103 -2.26 11.28 2.84
C ALA A 103 -3.50 12.07 2.38
N GLU A 104 -3.29 13.04 1.50
CA GLU A 104 -4.37 13.80 0.89
C GLU A 104 -4.86 13.16 -0.42
N TRP A 105 -6.18 13.19 -0.63
CA TRP A 105 -6.79 12.76 -1.89
C TRP A 105 -6.36 13.68 -3.06
N GLN A 106 -5.73 13.09 -4.07
CA GLN A 106 -5.29 13.79 -5.27
C GLN A 106 -6.46 14.01 -6.24
N LYS A 107 -7.01 15.22 -6.28
CA LYS A 107 -8.19 15.56 -7.11
C LYS A 107 -7.88 15.51 -8.62
N GLU A 108 -6.75 16.08 -9.02
CA GLU A 108 -6.39 16.30 -10.43
C GLU A 108 -5.85 15.05 -11.11
N VAL A 109 -5.00 14.29 -10.44
CA VAL A 109 -4.36 13.08 -11.00
C VAL A 109 -4.43 11.96 -9.98
N TYR A 110 -5.02 10.82 -10.35
CA TYR A 110 -4.98 9.64 -9.51
C TYR A 110 -3.58 9.02 -9.60
N PRO A 111 -2.86 8.83 -8.48
CA PRO A 111 -1.50 8.33 -8.53
C PRO A 111 -1.45 6.86 -8.95
N MET A 112 -0.74 6.61 -10.04
CA MET A 112 -0.45 5.27 -10.57
C MET A 112 1.02 4.94 -10.34
N ASP A 113 1.55 5.29 -9.17
CA ASP A 113 2.97 5.29 -8.84
C ASP A 113 3.44 4.04 -8.09
N PHE A 114 2.60 3.02 -7.95
CA PHE A 114 2.87 1.83 -7.14
C PHE A 114 4.20 1.13 -7.46
N TYR A 115 4.67 1.17 -8.71
CA TYR A 115 5.97 0.66 -9.15
C TYR A 115 6.92 1.76 -9.66
N SER A 116 6.58 3.03 -9.48
CA SER A 116 7.43 4.17 -9.89
C SER A 116 8.54 4.42 -8.87
N TYR A 117 9.71 4.87 -9.32
CA TYR A 117 10.72 5.44 -8.41
C TYR A 117 10.39 6.89 -8.00
N LYS A 118 9.56 7.59 -8.79
CA LYS A 118 8.99 8.88 -8.40
C LYS A 118 7.68 8.59 -7.66
N THR A 119 7.79 8.47 -6.34
CA THR A 119 6.71 8.04 -5.45
C THR A 119 6.16 9.22 -4.67
N LEU A 120 4.86 9.23 -4.42
CA LEU A 120 4.24 10.21 -3.53
C LEU A 120 4.33 9.83 -2.05
N GLY A 121 4.65 8.58 -1.73
CA GLY A 121 4.83 8.12 -0.36
C GLY A 121 5.25 6.67 -0.22
N ASN A 122 5.33 6.22 1.04
CA ASN A 122 5.78 4.90 1.46
C ASN A 122 4.74 3.78 1.25
N TRP A 123 3.67 4.04 0.50
CA TRP A 123 2.66 3.08 0.05
C TRP A 123 3.00 2.42 -1.29
N THR A 124 4.21 2.63 -1.81
CA THR A 124 4.66 2.16 -3.13
C THR A 124 5.85 1.21 -3.02
N ASN A 125 6.05 0.32 -4.00
CA ASN A 125 7.09 -0.70 -3.96
C ASN A 125 8.51 -0.14 -4.04
N ASN A 126 8.67 0.92 -4.82
CA ASN A 126 9.97 1.51 -5.11
C ASN A 126 10.28 2.73 -4.23
N HIS A 127 9.49 2.99 -3.17
CA HIS A 127 9.87 3.95 -2.15
C HIS A 127 11.20 3.52 -1.50
N LYS A 128 12.08 4.47 -1.17
CA LYS A 128 13.40 4.19 -0.59
C LYS A 128 13.34 3.33 0.68
N ASP A 129 12.30 3.51 1.49
CA ASP A 129 12.13 2.74 2.73
C ASP A 129 11.66 1.31 2.47
N ASN A 130 11.01 1.07 1.32
CA ASN A 130 10.42 -0.22 0.94
C ASN A 130 11.30 -1.03 -0.01
N ASN A 131 12.29 -0.40 -0.62
CA ASN A 131 13.18 -1.03 -1.58
C ASN A 131 14.65 -0.97 -1.11
N PRO A 132 15.24 -2.07 -0.60
CA PRO A 132 16.65 -2.06 -0.19
C PRO A 132 17.62 -1.83 -1.37
N ASN A 133 17.16 -2.02 -2.60
CA ASN A 133 17.91 -1.79 -3.84
C ASN A 133 17.64 -0.41 -4.45
N HIS A 134 16.98 0.50 -3.73
CA HIS A 134 16.73 1.87 -4.19
C HIS A 134 18.03 2.56 -4.67
N PRO A 135 18.01 3.32 -5.78
CA PRO A 135 19.20 4.02 -6.30
C PRO A 135 19.90 4.88 -5.26
N GLU A 136 19.16 5.59 -4.40
CA GLU A 136 19.72 6.45 -3.35
C GLU A 136 20.63 5.67 -2.39
N HIS A 137 20.22 4.47 -1.96
CA HIS A 137 21.05 3.61 -1.10
C HIS A 137 22.37 3.22 -1.77
N ARG A 138 22.37 3.05 -3.10
CA ARG A 138 23.60 2.76 -3.86
C ARG A 138 24.51 3.98 -3.94
N GLU A 139 23.96 5.16 -4.11
CA GLU A 139 24.71 6.42 -4.15
C GLU A 139 25.33 6.74 -2.80
N GLU A 140 24.58 6.56 -1.71
CA GLU A 140 25.06 6.74 -0.35
C GLU A 140 26.22 5.79 -0.02
N ARG A 141 26.08 4.49 -0.33
CA ARG A 141 27.18 3.52 -0.17
C ARG A 141 28.43 3.93 -0.95
N ARG A 142 28.27 4.46 -2.16
CA ARG A 142 29.39 4.96 -2.98
C ARG A 142 30.03 6.21 -2.37
N ARG A 143 29.24 7.13 -1.81
CA ARG A 143 29.72 8.34 -1.11
C ARG A 143 30.56 7.95 0.10
N LEU A 144 30.01 7.13 1.00
CA LEU A 144 30.69 6.67 2.22
C LEU A 144 32.02 5.96 1.90
N ARG A 145 32.04 5.14 0.84
CA ARG A 145 33.27 4.47 0.39
C ARG A 145 34.34 5.47 -0.07
N ARG A 146 33.96 6.54 -0.79
CA ARG A 146 34.90 7.58 -1.23
C ARG A 146 35.45 8.39 -0.05
N GLU A 147 34.61 8.72 0.92
CA GLU A 147 35.03 9.45 2.14
C GLU A 147 36.02 8.62 2.97
N HIS A 148 35.74 7.33 3.18
CA HIS A 148 36.64 6.42 3.88
C HIS A 148 38.01 6.29 3.21
N LEU A 149 38.05 6.28 1.87
CA LEU A 149 39.31 6.24 1.13
C LEU A 149 40.13 7.53 1.26
N LYS A 150 39.48 8.70 1.42
CA LYS A 150 40.15 9.98 1.65
C LYS A 150 40.72 10.14 3.06
N ILE A 151 40.11 9.50 4.07
CA ILE A 151 40.61 9.53 5.45
C ILE A 151 41.86 8.65 5.62
N LYS A 152 42.05 7.67 4.74
CA LYS A 152 43.18 6.74 4.76
C LYS A 152 44.40 7.19 3.96
N SER A 153 44.33 8.34 3.28
CA SER A 153 45.41 8.96 2.51
C SER A 153 45.97 10.16 3.24
#